data_AF-A0A9D2MHY0-F1
#
_entry.id   AF-A0A9D2MHY0-F1
#
_cell.length_a   1.000
_cell.length_b   1.000
_cell.length_c   1.000
_cell.angle_alpha   90.00
_cell.angle_beta   90.00
_cell.angle_gamma   90.00
#
_symmetry.space_group_name_H-M   'P 1'
#
loop_
_entity.id
_entity.type
_entity.pdbx_description
1 polymer ?
#
loop_
_entity_poly.entity_id
_entity_poly.type
_entity_poly.pdbx_seq_one_letter_code
_entity_poly.pdbx_strand_id
1 'polypeptide(L)'
;MKNRKTKKNTICIAAAAAAVLLASGIVIAAVSMRARPKISDSASSSERTIEYNDKIYTPALPVSLCRFEKGECVYRHFDLFATSKIYTVKNDTENEFLVYYEWDNNMLYTSIPDFEEKYPLNNYEKSRATAVEFANGSALNDPYYTEDNGVIDFINNMKNHSDGTQATYPLRESDGFTCKIYIYMDGMPVSDCCIGELAHYGGKWIFTDVSTEFEGEAGPDGADTRTFTGIVITDESAIEYLEEFCAENLPYMLES
;
A
#
# COMPACT_ATOMS: atom_id res chain seq x y z
N MET A 1 25.58 60.62 -37.67
CA MET A 1 24.33 60.44 -36.88
C MET A 1 23.71 59.02 -36.92
N LYS A 2 24.36 57.97 -37.45
CA LYS A 2 23.75 56.61 -37.53
C LYS A 2 23.85 55.76 -36.24
N ASN A 3 24.82 55.98 -35.35
CA ASN A 3 25.05 55.13 -34.17
C ASN A 3 24.12 55.35 -32.96
N ARG A 4 23.38 56.48 -32.88
CA ARG A 4 22.46 56.74 -31.76
C ARG A 4 21.12 56.01 -31.89
N LYS A 5 20.63 55.78 -33.12
CA LYS A 5 19.38 55.02 -33.37
C LYS A 5 19.56 53.53 -33.10
N THR A 6 20.71 52.95 -33.45
CA THR A 6 21.02 51.54 -33.22
C THR A 6 21.06 51.21 -31.73
N LYS A 7 21.70 52.04 -30.90
CA LYS A 7 21.74 51.84 -29.43
C LYS A 7 20.36 51.89 -28.77
N LYS A 8 19.46 52.80 -29.19
CA LYS A 8 18.08 52.84 -28.66
C LYS A 8 17.28 51.58 -29.02
N ASN A 9 17.41 51.09 -30.26
CA ASN A 9 16.75 49.85 -30.67
C ASN A 9 17.28 48.63 -29.91
N THR A 10 18.59 48.53 -29.66
CA THR A 10 19.16 47.42 -28.86
C THR A 10 18.67 47.45 -27.41
N ILE A 11 18.53 48.64 -26.81
CA ILE A 11 17.98 48.79 -25.44
C ILE A 11 16.49 48.40 -25.39
N CYS A 12 15.69 48.79 -26.40
CA CYS A 12 14.28 48.39 -26.48
C CYS A 12 14.10 46.89 -26.69
N ILE A 13 14.95 46.24 -27.49
CA ILE A 13 14.92 44.78 -27.71
C ILE A 13 15.34 44.04 -26.43
N ALA A 14 16.35 44.53 -25.70
CA ALA A 14 16.77 43.96 -24.42
C ALA A 14 15.67 44.09 -23.34
N ALA A 15 14.97 45.23 -23.30
CA ALA A 15 13.84 45.43 -22.39
C ALA A 15 12.65 44.50 -22.71
N ALA A 16 12.35 44.28 -24.00
CA ALA A 16 11.31 43.35 -24.43
C ALA A 16 11.67 41.88 -24.09
N ALA A 17 12.92 41.47 -24.29
CA ALA A 17 13.39 40.14 -23.92
C ALA A 17 13.33 39.89 -22.41
N ALA A 18 13.69 40.89 -21.59
CA ALA A 18 13.58 40.81 -20.14
C ALA A 18 12.11 40.67 -19.67
N ALA A 19 11.18 41.38 -20.30
CA ALA A 19 9.75 41.27 -19.99
C ALA A 19 9.19 39.88 -20.34
N VAL A 20 9.60 39.29 -21.47
CA VAL A 20 9.22 37.92 -21.85
C VAL A 20 9.79 36.90 -20.86
N LEU A 21 11.05 37.04 -20.46
CA LEU A 21 11.68 36.16 -19.46
C LEU A 21 10.98 36.26 -18.10
N LEU A 22 10.64 37.48 -17.64
CA LEU A 22 9.87 37.69 -16.41
C LEU A 22 8.46 37.07 -16.50
N ALA A 23 7.76 37.26 -17.62
CA ALA A 23 6.44 36.67 -17.84
C ALA A 23 6.53 35.13 -17.84
N SER A 24 7.51 34.54 -18.51
CA SER A 24 7.73 33.09 -18.50
C SER A 24 8.09 32.57 -17.10
N GLY A 25 8.88 33.31 -16.33
CA GLY A 25 9.20 32.97 -14.94
C GLY A 25 7.97 33.01 -14.03
N ILE A 26 7.07 33.97 -14.23
CA ILE A 26 5.79 34.05 -13.51
C ILE A 26 4.89 32.86 -13.87
N VAL A 27 4.82 32.48 -15.15
CA VAL A 27 4.02 31.32 -15.60
C VAL A 27 4.58 30.02 -15.02
N ILE A 28 5.90 29.81 -15.08
CA ILE A 28 6.55 28.62 -14.51
C ILE A 28 6.33 28.57 -12.99
N ALA A 29 6.49 29.68 -12.29
CA ALA A 29 6.22 29.77 -10.86
C ALA A 29 4.75 29.49 -10.55
N ALA A 30 3.80 30.05 -11.32
CA ALA A 30 2.37 29.82 -11.14
C ALA A 30 1.97 28.36 -11.41
N VAL A 31 2.54 27.71 -12.44
CA VAL A 31 2.34 26.28 -12.72
C VAL A 31 2.93 25.43 -11.60
N SER A 32 4.12 25.77 -11.12
CA SER A 32 4.78 25.07 -10.01
C SER A 32 4.06 25.25 -8.67
N MET A 33 3.37 26.38 -8.47
CA MET A 33 2.54 26.65 -7.29
C MET A 33 1.17 25.97 -7.38
N ARG A 34 0.58 25.86 -8.57
CA ARG A 34 -0.66 25.09 -8.79
C ARG A 34 -0.46 23.58 -8.63
N ALA A 35 0.73 23.08 -8.94
CA ALA A 35 1.07 21.66 -8.78
C ALA A 35 1.38 21.26 -7.33
N ARG A 36 1.41 22.18 -6.37
CA ARG A 36 1.64 21.85 -4.96
C ARG A 36 0.30 21.65 -4.25
N PRO A 37 0.14 20.57 -3.47
CA PRO A 37 -1.01 20.43 -2.59
C PRO A 37 -1.17 21.67 -1.70
N LYS A 38 -2.38 22.21 -1.64
CA LYS A 38 -2.74 23.30 -0.74
C LYS A 38 -3.56 22.73 0.41
N ILE A 39 -3.01 22.85 1.62
CA ILE A 39 -3.64 22.35 2.84
C ILE A 39 -4.50 23.49 3.41
N SER A 40 -5.80 23.20 3.59
CA SER A 40 -6.71 24.09 4.30
C SER A 40 -6.86 23.54 5.72
N ASP A 41 -6.12 24.14 6.66
CA ASP A 41 -6.14 23.73 8.07
C ASP A 41 -7.49 24.06 8.73
N SER A 42 -7.94 23.17 9.61
CA SER A 42 -9.05 23.37 10.54
C SER A 42 -8.59 23.12 11.97
N ALA A 43 -9.34 23.63 12.95
CA ALA A 43 -9.15 23.33 14.36
C ALA A 43 -9.35 21.85 14.69
N SER A 44 -10.14 21.13 13.88
CA SER A 44 -10.24 19.67 13.93
C SER A 44 -9.49 19.03 12.75
N SER A 45 -8.64 18.05 13.03
CA SER A 45 -7.93 17.30 11.98
C SER A 45 -8.89 16.55 11.04
N SER A 46 -10.08 16.18 11.53
CA SER A 46 -11.15 15.54 10.73
C SER A 46 -11.84 16.48 9.73
N GLU A 47 -11.57 17.77 9.80
CA GLU A 47 -12.14 18.80 8.91
C GLU A 47 -11.08 19.43 8.00
N ARG A 48 -9.82 19.02 8.15
CA ARG A 48 -8.74 19.46 7.26
C ARG A 48 -9.03 18.95 5.86
N THR A 49 -8.78 19.79 4.85
CA THR A 49 -8.89 19.40 3.44
C THR A 49 -7.60 19.67 2.70
N ILE A 50 -7.39 18.92 1.61
CA ILE A 50 -6.24 19.08 0.73
C ILE A 50 -6.76 19.35 -0.68
N GLU A 51 -6.36 20.47 -1.29
CA GLU A 51 -6.59 20.75 -2.70
C GLU A 51 -5.37 20.31 -3.51
N TYR A 52 -5.55 19.39 -4.47
CA TYR A 52 -4.47 18.88 -5.33
C TYR A 52 -5.05 18.33 -6.65
N ASN A 53 -4.35 18.51 -7.78
CA ASN A 53 -4.79 18.04 -9.12
C ASN A 53 -6.27 18.35 -9.45
N ASP A 54 -6.70 19.59 -9.20
CA ASP A 54 -8.08 20.06 -9.42
C ASP A 54 -9.17 19.28 -8.64
N LYS A 55 -8.77 18.56 -7.58
CA LYS A 55 -9.65 17.84 -6.65
C LYS A 55 -9.52 18.39 -5.23
N ILE A 56 -10.60 18.20 -4.47
CA ILE A 56 -10.62 18.45 -3.02
C ILE A 56 -10.67 17.08 -2.35
N TYR A 57 -9.69 16.83 -1.48
CA TYR A 57 -9.63 15.61 -0.70
C TYR A 57 -10.04 15.88 0.75
N THR A 58 -10.90 15.02 1.27
CA THR A 58 -11.37 15.01 2.67
C THR A 58 -10.82 13.79 3.40
N PRO A 59 -10.74 13.81 4.74
CA PRO A 59 -10.35 12.64 5.51
C PRO A 59 -11.29 11.47 5.23
N ALA A 60 -10.75 10.28 5.00
CA ALA A 60 -11.54 9.06 4.97
C ALA A 60 -11.69 8.54 6.40
N LEU A 61 -12.93 8.37 6.91
CA LEU A 61 -13.22 7.81 8.24
C LEU A 61 -14.35 6.77 8.14
N PRO A 62 -14.45 5.79 9.06
CA PRO A 62 -13.39 5.25 9.92
C PRO A 62 -12.59 4.24 9.11
N VAL A 63 -11.29 4.45 8.87
CA VAL A 63 -10.51 3.45 8.13
C VAL A 63 -9.68 2.63 9.09
N SER A 64 -9.89 1.31 9.07
CA SER A 64 -8.83 0.37 9.43
C SER A 64 -7.74 0.52 8.36
N LEU A 65 -6.79 1.45 8.59
CA LEU A 65 -5.72 1.84 7.65
C LEU A 65 -4.64 0.77 7.48
N CYS A 66 -5.05 -0.39 7.00
CA CYS A 66 -4.16 -1.40 6.46
C CYS A 66 -3.76 -1.05 5.01
N ARG A 67 -3.10 0.12 4.92
CA ARG A 67 -2.04 0.56 3.98
C ARG A 67 -2.35 0.57 2.48
N PHE A 68 -2.80 1.73 2.01
CA PHE A 68 -2.45 2.20 0.66
C PHE A 68 -0.93 2.34 0.54
N GLU A 69 -0.32 1.75 -0.50
CA GLU A 69 1.11 1.90 -0.74
C GLU A 69 1.42 3.34 -1.22
N LYS A 70 2.44 3.96 -0.62
CA LYS A 70 2.86 5.32 -1.00
C LYS A 70 3.50 5.30 -2.38
N GLY A 71 2.98 6.14 -3.26
CA GLY A 71 3.62 6.52 -4.51
C GLY A 71 4.61 7.66 -4.30
N GLU A 72 4.47 8.70 -5.11
CA GLU A 72 5.37 9.85 -5.13
C GLU A 72 5.10 10.82 -3.99
N CYS A 73 6.16 11.41 -3.43
CA CYS A 73 6.05 12.48 -2.45
C CYS A 73 5.78 13.81 -3.17
N VAL A 74 4.54 14.27 -3.13
CA VAL A 74 4.07 15.47 -3.84
C VAL A 74 4.09 16.73 -2.97
N TYR A 75 4.22 16.57 -1.65
CA TYR A 75 4.38 17.68 -0.72
C TYR A 75 5.35 17.31 0.39
N ARG A 76 6.23 18.26 0.72
CA ARG A 76 7.10 18.19 1.89
C ARG A 76 7.22 19.58 2.49
N HIS A 77 6.75 19.74 3.71
CA HIS A 77 6.94 20.94 4.50
C HIS A 77 7.74 20.62 5.75
N PHE A 78 8.69 21.50 6.04
CA PHE A 78 9.49 21.43 7.24
C PHE A 78 9.17 22.66 8.07
N ASP A 79 8.41 22.44 9.14
CA ASP A 79 8.28 23.40 10.22
C ASP A 79 9.29 23.03 11.32
N LEU A 80 9.69 24.01 12.13
CA LEU A 80 10.50 23.85 13.35
C LEU A 80 9.91 22.84 14.32
N PHE A 81 8.59 22.64 14.22
CA PHE A 81 7.84 21.71 15.05
C PHE A 81 7.56 20.43 14.24
N ALA A 82 6.84 20.49 13.11
CA ALA A 82 6.38 19.30 12.40
C ALA A 82 7.08 19.05 11.04
N THR A 83 7.25 17.79 10.65
CA THR A 83 7.43 17.44 9.24
C THR A 83 6.11 16.94 8.65
N SER A 84 5.51 17.72 7.76
CA SER A 84 4.31 17.32 7.02
C SER A 84 4.68 16.79 5.64
N LYS A 85 4.15 15.65 5.24
CA LYS A 85 4.36 15.06 3.90
C LYS A 85 3.03 14.61 3.31
N ILE A 86 2.88 14.74 1.99
CA ILE A 86 1.77 14.14 1.24
C ILE A 86 2.36 13.24 0.18
N TYR A 87 1.86 12.02 0.12
CA TYR A 87 2.17 11.04 -0.90
C TYR A 87 0.94 10.75 -1.75
N THR A 88 1.14 10.54 -3.05
CA THR A 88 0.14 9.84 -3.86
C THR A 88 0.06 8.38 -3.44
N VAL A 89 -0.98 7.68 -3.90
CA VAL A 89 -1.16 6.25 -3.69
C VAL A 89 -0.71 5.51 -4.95
N LYS A 90 0.04 4.40 -4.81
CA LYS A 90 0.37 3.56 -5.97
C LYS A 90 -0.88 2.87 -6.51
N ASN A 91 -0.92 2.65 -7.83
CA ASN A 91 -2.04 2.01 -8.53
C ASN A 91 -3.40 2.76 -8.47
N ASP A 92 -3.45 3.93 -7.82
CA ASP A 92 -4.57 4.85 -7.89
C ASP A 92 -4.53 5.65 -9.21
N THR A 93 -4.94 5.01 -10.29
CA THR A 93 -4.89 5.57 -11.65
C THR A 93 -5.74 6.83 -11.82
N GLU A 94 -6.78 6.96 -11.00
CA GLU A 94 -7.70 8.10 -11.02
C GLU A 94 -7.27 9.23 -10.08
N ASN A 95 -6.22 9.03 -9.27
CA ASN A 95 -5.75 9.97 -8.24
C ASN A 95 -6.86 10.35 -7.26
N GLU A 96 -7.60 9.37 -6.78
CA GLU A 96 -8.68 9.55 -5.81
C GLU A 96 -8.20 9.61 -4.37
N PHE A 97 -6.96 9.21 -4.08
CA PHE A 97 -6.45 9.08 -2.72
C PHE A 97 -5.10 9.78 -2.50
N LEU A 98 -4.90 10.26 -1.28
CA LEU A 98 -3.65 10.83 -0.80
C LEU A 98 -3.33 10.32 0.62
N VAL A 99 -2.05 10.10 0.89
CA VAL A 99 -1.59 9.76 2.24
C VAL A 99 -0.90 10.97 2.86
N TYR A 100 -1.53 11.53 3.88
CA TYR A 100 -0.99 12.65 4.67
C TYR A 100 -0.23 12.12 5.89
N TYR A 101 0.98 12.63 6.10
CA TYR A 101 1.83 12.33 7.26
C TYR A 101 2.14 13.59 8.04
N GLU A 102 1.99 13.53 9.35
CA GLU A 102 2.38 14.59 10.27
C GLU A 102 2.66 13.99 11.66
N TRP A 103 3.81 14.30 12.26
CA TRP A 103 4.17 13.82 13.61
C TRP A 103 4.03 12.30 13.80
N ASP A 104 4.48 11.52 12.82
CA ASP A 104 4.38 10.05 12.76
C ASP A 104 2.96 9.47 12.68
N ASN A 105 1.92 10.32 12.72
CA ASN A 105 0.57 9.93 12.36
C ASN A 105 0.41 9.95 10.84
N ASN A 106 -0.40 9.04 10.33
CA ASN A 106 -0.86 9.06 8.95
C ASN A 106 -2.38 9.05 8.88
N MET A 107 -2.88 9.65 7.81
CA MET A 107 -4.31 9.66 7.52
C MET A 107 -4.49 9.59 6.02
N LEU A 108 -5.46 8.79 5.60
CA LEU A 108 -5.90 8.73 4.22
C LEU A 108 -6.88 9.87 3.95
N TYR A 109 -6.70 10.49 2.80
CA TYR A 109 -7.59 11.47 2.24
C TYR A 109 -8.14 10.93 0.92
N THR A 110 -9.42 11.18 0.64
CA THR A 110 -10.09 10.77 -0.60
C THR A 110 -10.81 11.93 -1.26
N SER A 111 -10.86 11.95 -2.58
CA SER A 111 -11.68 12.88 -3.38
C SER A 111 -13.03 12.31 -3.80
N ILE A 112 -13.34 11.07 -3.42
CA ILE A 112 -14.59 10.40 -3.79
C ILE A 112 -15.74 11.10 -3.05
N PRO A 113 -16.73 11.67 -3.76
CA PRO A 113 -17.93 12.21 -3.12
C PRO A 113 -18.71 11.09 -2.44
N ASP A 114 -19.19 11.39 -1.24
CA ASP A 114 -20.00 10.49 -0.41
C ASP A 114 -19.31 9.15 -0.12
N PHE A 115 -17.96 9.16 -0.01
CA PHE A 115 -17.16 7.98 0.28
C PHE A 115 -17.64 7.24 1.54
N GLU A 116 -17.98 7.96 2.60
CA GLU A 116 -18.52 7.36 3.82
C GLU A 116 -19.92 6.76 3.63
N GLU A 117 -20.72 7.23 2.68
CA GLU A 117 -22.04 6.65 2.37
C GLU A 117 -21.92 5.42 1.46
N LYS A 118 -20.98 5.45 0.52
CA LYS A 118 -20.66 4.31 -0.36
C LYS A 118 -19.91 3.19 0.38
N TYR A 119 -19.08 3.57 1.35
CA TYR A 119 -18.24 2.67 2.12
C TYR A 119 -18.46 2.90 3.64
N PRO A 120 -19.70 2.73 4.16
CA PRO A 120 -20.09 3.10 5.53
C PRO A 120 -19.47 2.24 6.63
N LEU A 121 -18.90 1.10 6.23
CA LEU A 121 -18.25 0.13 7.08
C LEU A 121 -16.79 -0.01 6.65
N ASN A 122 -16.06 1.10 6.51
CA ASN A 122 -14.66 1.10 6.08
C ASN A 122 -13.68 0.47 7.11
N ASN A 123 -14.21 -0.43 7.94
CA ASN A 123 -13.49 -1.49 8.61
C ASN A 123 -13.28 -2.63 7.62
N TYR A 124 -12.03 -3.03 7.48
CA TYR A 124 -11.66 -4.25 6.78
C TYR A 124 -12.39 -5.48 7.39
N GLU A 125 -13.13 -6.21 6.57
CA GLU A 125 -13.76 -7.49 6.93
C GLU A 125 -13.35 -8.56 5.91
N LYS A 126 -12.61 -9.59 6.36
CA LYS A 126 -12.14 -10.71 5.51
C LYS A 126 -13.28 -11.30 4.65
N SER A 127 -14.48 -11.42 5.23
CA SER A 127 -15.69 -11.95 4.56
C SER A 127 -16.22 -11.14 3.37
N ARG A 128 -15.68 -9.95 3.09
CA ARG A 128 -16.10 -9.11 1.96
C ARG A 128 -15.11 -9.15 0.79
N ALA A 129 -14.07 -9.99 0.87
CA ALA A 129 -13.12 -10.21 -0.21
C ALA A 129 -13.82 -10.62 -1.51
N THR A 130 -13.40 -10.03 -2.63
CA THR A 130 -13.83 -10.43 -3.98
C THR A 130 -12.66 -10.97 -4.81
N ALA A 131 -11.42 -10.88 -4.33
CA ALA A 131 -10.26 -11.52 -4.93
C ALA A 131 -9.17 -11.79 -3.89
N VAL A 132 -8.23 -12.68 -4.24
CA VAL A 132 -7.05 -13.03 -3.46
C VAL A 132 -5.81 -12.93 -4.34
N GLU A 133 -4.71 -12.46 -3.79
CA GLU A 133 -3.38 -12.59 -4.38
C GLU A 133 -2.42 -13.34 -3.47
N PHE A 134 -1.59 -14.16 -4.09
CA PHE A 134 -0.52 -14.92 -3.49
C PHE A 134 0.80 -14.37 -4.03
N ALA A 135 1.63 -13.79 -3.16
CA ALA A 135 2.94 -13.27 -3.54
C ALA A 135 4.05 -13.96 -2.75
N ASN A 136 5.03 -14.52 -3.46
CA ASN A 136 6.28 -14.96 -2.87
C ASN A 136 7.23 -13.76 -2.70
N GLY A 137 8.20 -13.84 -1.77
CA GLY A 137 9.13 -12.75 -1.50
C GLY A 137 10.13 -12.43 -2.63
N SER A 138 10.10 -13.18 -3.75
CA SER A 138 11.02 -13.03 -4.88
C SER A 138 10.45 -12.07 -5.91
N ALA A 139 11.21 -11.05 -6.27
CA ALA A 139 10.86 -10.11 -7.34
C ALA A 139 10.90 -10.73 -8.75
N LEU A 140 11.16 -12.04 -8.87
CA LEU A 140 11.36 -12.75 -10.14
C LEU A 140 10.09 -13.45 -10.65
N ASN A 141 9.10 -13.66 -9.80
CA ASN A 141 7.85 -14.34 -10.16
C ASN A 141 6.67 -13.38 -10.01
N ASP A 142 5.78 -13.36 -11.01
CA ASP A 142 4.54 -12.59 -10.91
C ASP A 142 3.65 -13.19 -9.81
N PRO A 143 2.99 -12.36 -8.98
CA PRO A 143 2.00 -12.85 -8.01
C PRO A 143 0.87 -13.59 -8.71
N TYR A 144 0.30 -14.60 -8.04
CA TYR A 144 -0.90 -15.27 -8.52
C TYR A 144 -2.14 -14.55 -7.97
N TYR A 145 -2.98 -14.03 -8.88
CA TYR A 145 -4.22 -13.31 -8.57
C TYR A 145 -5.44 -14.13 -9.02
N THR A 146 -6.48 -14.21 -8.19
CA THR A 146 -7.72 -14.90 -8.54
C THR A 146 -8.96 -14.27 -7.91
N GLU A 147 -10.07 -14.30 -8.64
CA GLU A 147 -11.42 -13.95 -8.19
C GLU A 147 -12.28 -15.20 -7.91
N ASP A 148 -11.67 -16.37 -7.84
CA ASP A 148 -12.38 -17.63 -7.57
C ASP A 148 -12.95 -17.66 -6.15
N ASN A 149 -14.28 -17.79 -6.05
CA ASN A 149 -14.97 -17.81 -4.76
C ASN A 149 -14.56 -18.97 -3.85
N GLY A 150 -14.20 -20.13 -4.41
CA GLY A 150 -13.71 -21.27 -3.63
C GLY A 150 -12.37 -20.98 -2.97
N VAL A 151 -11.45 -20.32 -3.69
CA VAL A 151 -10.18 -19.84 -3.12
C VAL A 151 -10.43 -18.78 -2.05
N ILE A 152 -11.28 -17.79 -2.34
CA ILE A 152 -11.61 -16.71 -1.39
C ILE A 152 -12.21 -17.29 -0.09
N ASP A 153 -13.18 -18.20 -0.22
CA ASP A 153 -13.84 -18.84 0.93
C ASP A 153 -12.85 -19.68 1.75
N PHE A 154 -11.96 -20.42 1.08
CA PHE A 154 -10.90 -21.19 1.74
C PHE A 154 -9.99 -20.26 2.57
N ILE A 155 -9.50 -19.18 1.97
CA ILE A 155 -8.63 -18.20 2.63
C ILE A 155 -9.32 -17.57 3.85
N ASN A 156 -10.58 -17.18 3.70
CA ASN A 156 -11.36 -16.57 4.78
C ASN A 156 -11.60 -17.50 5.96
N ASN A 157 -11.59 -18.81 5.74
CA ASN A 157 -11.84 -19.84 6.75
C ASN A 157 -10.58 -20.60 7.18
N MET A 158 -9.38 -20.15 6.80
CA MET A 158 -8.15 -20.92 6.97
C MET A 158 -7.89 -21.44 8.39
N LYS A 159 -8.23 -20.66 9.41
CA LYS A 159 -8.09 -21.07 10.82
C LYS A 159 -9.00 -22.22 11.23
N ASN A 160 -10.15 -22.36 10.58
CA ASN A 160 -11.11 -23.41 10.86
C ASN A 160 -10.62 -24.78 10.36
N HIS A 161 -9.62 -24.79 9.48
CA HIS A 161 -8.96 -26.00 8.99
C HIS A 161 -7.78 -26.44 9.88
N SER A 162 -7.61 -25.81 11.03
CA SER A 162 -6.60 -26.15 12.03
C SER A 162 -7.26 -26.53 13.35
N ASP A 163 -6.65 -27.47 14.07
CA ASP A 163 -6.98 -27.78 15.46
C ASP A 163 -6.22 -26.91 16.48
N GLY A 164 -5.43 -25.95 16.01
CA GLY A 164 -4.59 -25.08 16.83
C GLY A 164 -3.19 -25.63 17.12
N THR A 165 -2.80 -26.76 16.51
CA THR A 165 -1.45 -27.30 16.61
C THR A 165 -0.42 -26.27 16.14
N GLN A 166 0.48 -25.86 17.03
CA GLN A 166 1.52 -24.89 16.74
C GLN A 166 2.64 -25.51 15.90
N ALA A 167 3.22 -24.73 15.00
CA ALA A 167 4.43 -25.06 14.27
C ALA A 167 5.42 -23.89 14.24
N THR A 168 6.70 -24.24 14.21
CA THR A 168 7.81 -23.32 13.98
C THR A 168 8.49 -23.73 12.68
N TYR A 169 8.80 -22.78 11.80
CA TYR A 169 9.57 -23.04 10.58
C TYR A 169 10.74 -22.05 10.44
N PRO A 170 11.97 -22.54 10.18
CA PRO A 170 13.12 -21.67 10.03
C PRO A 170 13.05 -20.90 8.71
N LEU A 171 13.32 -19.59 8.77
CA LEU A 171 13.67 -18.82 7.57
C LEU A 171 15.00 -19.38 7.04
N ARG A 172 14.96 -20.03 5.86
CA ARG A 172 16.11 -20.29 4.95
C ARG A 172 16.76 -21.69 4.96
N GLU A 173 16.14 -22.75 5.46
CA GLU A 173 16.68 -24.12 5.30
C GLU A 173 15.86 -24.98 4.31
N SER A 174 16.32 -24.90 3.06
CA SER A 174 16.25 -25.76 1.85
C SER A 174 15.10 -26.72 1.45
N ASP A 175 14.00 -26.95 2.17
CA ASP A 175 12.95 -27.89 1.70
C ASP A 175 11.48 -27.37 1.76
N GLY A 176 11.29 -26.05 1.79
CA GLY A 176 9.94 -25.44 1.85
C GLY A 176 9.83 -24.12 1.10
N PHE A 177 8.61 -23.56 1.07
CA PHE A 177 8.34 -22.23 0.54
C PHE A 177 7.32 -21.49 1.42
N THR A 178 7.29 -20.17 1.28
CA THR A 178 6.28 -19.32 1.91
C THR A 178 5.67 -18.37 0.91
N CYS A 179 4.40 -18.03 1.14
CA CYS A 179 3.63 -17.14 0.28
C CYS A 179 2.76 -16.22 1.13
N LYS A 180 2.89 -14.92 0.90
CA LYS A 180 2.03 -13.91 1.51
C LYS A 180 0.68 -13.90 0.81
N ILE A 181 -0.37 -13.69 1.59
CA ILE A 181 -1.74 -13.70 1.11
C ILE A 181 -2.30 -12.28 1.25
N TYR A 182 -2.84 -11.76 0.16
CA TYR A 182 -3.49 -10.45 0.07
C TYR A 182 -4.93 -10.64 -0.40
N ILE A 183 -5.82 -9.75 0.00
CA ILE A 183 -7.22 -9.78 -0.45
C ILE A 183 -7.66 -8.44 -0.99
N TYR A 184 -8.57 -8.49 -1.96
CA TYR A 184 -9.10 -7.34 -2.68
C TYR A 184 -10.61 -7.29 -2.53
N MET A 185 -11.21 -6.11 -2.67
CA MET A 185 -12.66 -5.97 -2.83
C MET A 185 -12.96 -5.06 -4.01
N ASP A 186 -13.87 -5.49 -4.88
CA ASP A 186 -14.33 -4.77 -6.07
C ASP A 186 -13.18 -4.28 -6.97
N GLY A 187 -12.14 -5.11 -7.14
CA GLY A 187 -10.96 -4.81 -7.96
C GLY A 187 -10.01 -3.77 -7.35
N MET A 188 -10.32 -3.25 -6.17
CA MET A 188 -9.44 -2.38 -5.40
C MET A 188 -8.66 -3.21 -4.38
N PRO A 189 -7.34 -2.98 -4.20
CA PRO A 189 -6.62 -3.49 -3.04
C PRO A 189 -7.20 -2.79 -1.81
N VAL A 190 -8.18 -3.43 -1.18
CA VAL A 190 -8.77 -2.94 0.07
C VAL A 190 -7.75 -3.06 1.21
N SER A 191 -6.71 -3.88 1.02
CA SER A 191 -5.62 -4.05 1.95
C SER A 191 -4.37 -4.60 1.26
N ASP A 192 -3.30 -3.82 1.24
CA ASP A 192 -1.93 -4.32 1.00
C ASP A 192 -1.33 -4.92 2.30
N CYS A 193 -2.14 -5.09 3.35
CA CYS A 193 -1.74 -5.89 4.50
C CYS A 193 -1.93 -7.37 4.16
N CYS A 194 -0.78 -8.03 4.02
CA CYS A 194 -0.63 -9.47 4.17
C CYS A 194 -1.55 -9.94 5.31
N ILE A 195 -2.61 -10.66 4.96
CA ILE A 195 -3.63 -11.12 5.91
C ILE A 195 -3.17 -12.33 6.71
N GLY A 196 -2.04 -12.87 6.26
CA GLY A 196 -1.30 -14.00 6.76
C GLY A 196 -0.37 -14.53 5.66
N GLU A 197 0.48 -15.45 6.04
CA GLU A 197 1.38 -16.17 5.16
C GLU A 197 1.03 -17.66 5.23
N LEU A 198 1.05 -18.31 4.08
CA LEU A 198 0.95 -19.76 3.97
C LEU A 198 2.37 -20.30 3.70
N ALA A 199 2.78 -21.27 4.49
CA ALA A 199 4.06 -21.95 4.35
C ALA A 199 3.84 -23.45 4.16
N HIS A 200 4.67 -24.06 3.33
CA HIS A 200 4.76 -25.52 3.24
C HIS A 200 6.16 -25.95 3.67
N TYR A 201 6.26 -26.61 4.83
CA TYR A 201 7.55 -27.00 5.43
C TYR A 201 7.47 -28.36 6.10
N GLY A 202 8.44 -29.24 5.82
CA GLY A 202 8.49 -30.58 6.42
C GLY A 202 7.26 -31.45 6.11
N GLY A 203 6.65 -31.25 4.94
CA GLY A 203 5.42 -31.95 4.52
C GLY A 203 4.15 -31.47 5.22
N LYS A 204 4.15 -30.25 5.77
CA LYS A 204 3.01 -29.66 6.48
C LYS A 204 2.69 -28.29 5.92
N TRP A 205 1.40 -28.00 5.81
CA TRP A 205 0.88 -26.67 5.58
C TRP A 205 0.74 -25.91 6.89
N ILE A 206 1.28 -24.69 6.93
CA ILE A 206 1.34 -23.84 8.11
C ILE A 206 0.77 -22.48 7.71
N PHE A 207 -0.20 -21.99 8.47
CA PHE A 207 -0.72 -20.63 8.32
C PHE A 207 -0.21 -19.75 9.46
N THR A 208 0.19 -18.53 9.12
CA THR A 208 0.57 -17.51 10.10
C THR A 208 -0.17 -16.19 9.83
N ASP A 209 -0.77 -15.59 10.85
CA ASP A 209 -1.20 -14.20 10.89
C ASP A 209 -0.93 -13.59 12.27
N VAL A 210 -1.26 -12.30 12.46
CA VAL A 210 -1.03 -11.58 13.72
C VAL A 210 -1.61 -12.29 14.96
N SER A 211 -2.66 -13.09 14.81
CA SER A 211 -3.26 -13.83 15.93
C SER A 211 -2.63 -15.21 16.19
N THR A 212 -1.79 -15.69 15.27
CA THR A 212 -1.04 -16.93 15.40
C THR A 212 0.46 -16.66 15.57
N GLU A 213 0.87 -15.39 15.72
CA GLU A 213 2.22 -15.03 16.15
C GLU A 213 2.36 -15.37 17.65
N PHE A 214 3.19 -16.36 17.94
CA PHE A 214 3.59 -16.78 19.29
C PHE A 214 5.04 -16.34 19.57
N GLU A 215 5.30 -15.83 20.77
CA GLU A 215 6.67 -15.54 21.22
C GLU A 215 7.41 -16.86 21.46
N GLY A 216 8.41 -17.16 20.61
CA GLY A 216 9.31 -18.28 20.83
C GLY A 216 10.31 -18.02 21.97
N GLU A 217 10.81 -19.07 22.61
CA GLU A 217 11.88 -19.00 23.60
C GLU A 217 13.20 -19.52 23.03
N ALA A 218 14.33 -18.99 23.50
CA ALA A 218 15.64 -19.57 23.16
C ALA A 218 15.77 -20.93 23.86
N GLY A 219 15.83 -22.01 23.08
CA GLY A 219 16.01 -23.36 23.62
C GLY A 219 17.41 -23.55 24.22
N PRO A 220 17.58 -24.48 25.17
CA PRO A 220 18.86 -24.72 25.86
C PRO A 220 20.00 -25.18 24.93
N ASP A 221 19.68 -25.70 23.74
CA ASP A 221 20.64 -26.22 22.76
C ASP A 221 20.98 -25.22 21.63
N GLY A 222 20.57 -23.95 21.75
CA GLY A 222 20.80 -22.93 20.71
C GLY A 222 19.80 -23.00 19.54
N ALA A 223 18.77 -23.84 19.63
CA ALA A 223 17.60 -23.79 18.76
C ALA A 223 16.83 -22.48 19.04
N ASP A 224 16.98 -21.51 18.15
CA ASP A 224 16.30 -20.22 18.24
C ASP A 224 14.86 -20.34 17.71
N THR A 225 13.92 -20.63 18.60
CA THR A 225 12.50 -20.77 18.24
C THR A 225 11.78 -19.43 18.02
N ARG A 226 12.50 -18.29 18.11
CA ARG A 226 11.95 -16.94 17.85
C ARG A 226 11.68 -16.67 16.37
N THR A 227 12.00 -17.62 15.49
CA THR A 227 11.77 -17.50 14.05
C THR A 227 10.46 -18.21 13.67
N PHE A 228 9.41 -17.40 13.56
CA PHE A 228 8.07 -17.66 13.01
C PHE A 228 7.32 -18.85 13.60
N THR A 229 6.25 -18.52 14.30
CA THR A 229 5.27 -19.46 14.85
C THR A 229 3.95 -19.26 14.09
N GLY A 230 3.31 -20.37 13.76
CA GLY A 230 2.04 -20.43 13.06
C GLY A 230 1.23 -21.64 13.51
N ILE A 231 0.11 -21.90 12.86
CA ILE A 231 -0.73 -23.07 13.12
C ILE A 231 -0.68 -24.03 11.93
N VAL A 232 -0.65 -25.33 12.21
CA VAL A 232 -0.69 -26.38 11.19
C VAL A 232 -2.12 -26.51 10.67
N ILE A 233 -2.29 -26.60 9.35
CA ILE A 233 -3.55 -27.03 8.74
C ILE A 233 -3.65 -28.54 8.91
N THR A 234 -4.69 -29.01 9.59
CA THR A 234 -4.86 -30.42 9.97
C THR A 234 -6.07 -31.08 9.33
N ASP A 235 -6.97 -30.30 8.73
CA ASP A 235 -8.10 -30.80 7.93
C ASP A 235 -7.59 -31.43 6.62
N GLU A 236 -7.81 -32.73 6.45
CA GLU A 236 -7.36 -33.50 5.28
C GLU A 236 -7.90 -32.94 3.96
N SER A 237 -9.17 -32.49 3.93
CA SER A 237 -9.78 -31.93 2.72
C SER A 237 -9.17 -30.58 2.34
N ALA A 238 -8.78 -29.79 3.34
CA ALA A 238 -8.07 -28.53 3.13
C ALA A 238 -6.64 -28.76 2.64
N ILE A 239 -5.97 -29.81 3.14
CA ILE A 239 -4.63 -30.20 2.70
C ILE A 239 -4.67 -30.66 1.25
N GLU A 240 -5.60 -31.55 0.88
CA GLU A 240 -5.78 -32.02 -0.51
C GLU A 240 -6.02 -30.84 -1.46
N TYR A 241 -6.92 -29.91 -1.07
CA TYR A 241 -7.18 -28.71 -1.85
C TYR A 241 -5.93 -27.83 -2.02
N LEU A 242 -5.15 -27.63 -0.96
CA LEU A 242 -3.91 -26.88 -1.02
C LEU A 242 -2.86 -27.57 -1.89
N GLU A 243 -2.77 -28.90 -1.86
CA GLU A 243 -1.86 -29.67 -2.71
C GLU A 243 -2.25 -29.56 -4.19
N GLU A 244 -3.54 -29.66 -4.53
CA GLU A 244 -4.05 -29.48 -5.89
C GLU A 244 -3.81 -28.04 -6.38
N PHE A 245 -4.22 -27.05 -5.58
CA PHE A 245 -4.01 -25.63 -5.87
C PHE A 245 -2.53 -25.32 -6.08
N CYS A 246 -1.67 -25.90 -5.24
CA CYS A 246 -0.23 -25.73 -5.30
C CYS A 246 0.36 -26.40 -6.53
N ALA A 247 -0.06 -27.60 -6.90
CA ALA A 247 0.42 -28.28 -8.11
C ALA A 247 0.10 -27.48 -9.39
N GLU A 248 -1.06 -26.82 -9.44
CA GLU A 248 -1.48 -26.02 -10.59
C GLU A 248 -0.78 -24.65 -10.66
N ASN A 249 -0.47 -24.04 -9.51
CA ASN A 249 0.01 -22.67 -9.40
C ASN A 249 1.45 -22.56 -8.85
N LEU A 250 2.15 -23.70 -8.69
CA LEU A 250 3.49 -23.84 -8.12
C LEU A 250 4.52 -22.84 -8.67
N PRO A 251 4.60 -22.58 -9.99
CA PRO A 251 5.60 -21.67 -10.55
C PRO A 251 5.51 -20.24 -10.00
N TYR A 252 4.34 -19.84 -9.52
CA TYR A 252 4.07 -18.51 -8.98
C TYR A 252 4.28 -18.41 -7.45
N MET A 253 4.34 -19.56 -6.76
CA MET A 253 4.39 -19.60 -5.29
C MET A 253 5.76 -20.01 -4.71
N LEU A 254 6.67 -20.53 -5.54
CA LEU A 254 8.01 -20.91 -5.08
C LEU A 254 8.94 -19.69 -4.94
N GLU A 255 9.68 -19.64 -3.83
CA GLU A 255 10.91 -18.84 -3.74
C GLU A 255 11.95 -19.44 -4.69
N SER A 256 12.47 -18.61 -5.60
CA SER A 256 13.53 -18.97 -6.55
C SER A 256 14.92 -18.97 -5.90
#